data_AF-A0A2G6ARC5-F1
#
_entry.id   AF-A0A2G6ARC5-F1
#
_cell.length_a   1.000
_cell.length_b   1.000
_cell.length_c   1.000
_cell.angle_alpha   90.00
_cell.angle_beta   90.00
_cell.angle_gamma   90.00
#
_symmetry.space_group_name_H-M   'P 1'
#
loop_
_entity.id
_entity.type
_entity.pdbx_description
1 polymer ?
#
loop_
_entity_poly.entity_id
_entity_poly.type
_entity_poly.pdbx_seq_one_letter_code
_entity_poly.pdbx_strand_id
1 'polypeptide(L)' 'MTTNVNIEDADVNILLTIDGNMHLVAMRKDDLEAIRVLVKSAASKGAVVKTEKTQKQFNDFLGYGG' A
#
# COMPACT_ATOMS: atom_id res chain seq x y z
N MET A 1 -5.04 11.00 -17.45
CA MET A 1 -5.56 9.73 -18.01
C MET A 1 -5.79 8.78 -16.84
N THR A 2 -7.03 8.40 -16.58
CA THR A 2 -7.35 7.32 -15.64
C THR A 2 -7.02 6.00 -16.33
N THR A 3 -5.90 5.39 -15.95
CA THR A 3 -5.55 4.06 -16.41
C THR A 3 -6.45 3.06 -15.67
N ASN A 4 -7.12 2.16 -16.38
CA ASN A 4 -7.68 0.96 -15.76
C ASN A 4 -6.50 0.10 -15.29
N VAL A 5 -6.11 0.27 -14.03
CA VAL A 5 -5.03 -0.51 -13.41
C VAL A 5 -5.64 -1.82 -12.89
N ASN A 6 -5.14 -2.97 -13.35
CA ASN A 6 -5.48 -4.23 -12.68
C ASN A 6 -4.78 -4.23 -11.31
N ILE A 7 -5.58 -4.28 -10.24
CA ILE A 7 -5.13 -4.24 -8.85
C ILE A 7 -5.30 -5.60 -8.14
N GLU A 8 -5.64 -6.66 -8.86
CA GLU A 8 -5.77 -8.01 -8.29
C GLU A 8 -4.50 -8.43 -7.55
N ASP A 9 -3.34 -8.20 -8.16
CA ASP A 9 -2.02 -8.51 -7.60
C ASP A 9 -1.43 -7.36 -6.77
N ALA A 10 -2.19 -6.29 -6.50
CA ALA A 10 -1.69 -5.18 -5.71
C ALA A 10 -1.53 -5.58 -4.24
N ASP A 11 -0.41 -5.18 -3.64
CA ASP A 11 -0.19 -5.28 -2.20
C ASP A 11 -0.66 -4.03 -1.46
N VAL A 12 -1.19 -4.24 -0.26
CA VAL A 12 -1.60 -3.17 0.66
C VAL A 12 -0.72 -3.24 1.89
N ASN A 13 0.09 -2.20 2.09
CA ASN A 13 0.89 -2.00 3.29
C ASN A 13 0.33 -0.80 4.06
N ILE A 14 0.21 -0.93 5.38
CA ILE A 14 -0.29 0.14 6.24
C ILE A 14 0.88 0.69 7.04
N LEU A 15 1.10 1.99 6.91
CA LEU A 15 2.09 2.73 7.67
C LEU A 15 1.42 3.71 8.62
N LEU A 16 1.90 3.77 9.86
CA LEU A 16 1.45 4.73 10.87
C LEU A 16 2.58 5.67 11.25
N THR A 17 2.27 6.95 11.38
CA THR A 17 3.18 7.92 12.00
C THR A 17 2.81 8.06 13.47
N ILE A 18 3.73 7.71 14.36
CA ILE A 18 3.59 7.85 15.82
C ILE A 18 4.82 8.60 16.30
N ASP A 19 4.62 9.75 16.96
CA ASP A 19 5.68 10.61 17.46
C ASP A 19 6.74 10.98 16.40
N GLY A 20 6.29 11.26 15.17
CA GLY A 20 7.15 11.59 14.05
C GLY A 20 7.88 10.40 13.41
N ASN A 21 7.70 9.18 13.92
CA ASN A 21 8.33 7.98 13.40
C ASN A 21 7.34 7.13 12.58
N MET A 22 7.78 6.62 11.44
CA MET A 22 7.00 5.73 10.58
C MET A 22 7.08 4.28 11.09
N HIS A 23 5.93 3.63 11.22
CA HIS A 23 5.82 2.24 11.69
C HIS A 23 5.05 1.42 10.66
N LEU A 24 5.55 0.23 10.33
CA LEU A 24 4.75 -0.76 9.62
C LEU A 24 3.80 -1.44 10.60
N VAL A 25 2.52 -1.50 10.23
CA VAL A 25 1.53 -2.21 11.04
C VAL A 25 1.63 -3.71 10.78
N ALA A 26 1.96 -4.48 11.82
CA ALA A 26 1.77 -5.91 11.82
C ALA A 26 0.34 -6.25 12.25
N MET A 27 -0.34 -7.09 11.49
CA MET A 27 -1.74 -7.46 11.72
C MET A 27 -1.92 -8.98 11.67
N ARG A 28 -3.00 -9.47 12.28
CA ARG A 28 -3.45 -10.84 12.03
C ARG A 28 -3.89 -10.96 10.59
N LYS A 29 -3.68 -12.14 10.00
CA LYS A 29 -3.93 -12.40 8.58
C LYS A 29 -5.35 -12.01 8.15
N ASP A 30 -6.36 -12.41 8.91
CA ASP A 30 -7.77 -12.17 8.53
C ASP A 30 -8.14 -10.69 8.54
N ASP A 31 -7.58 -9.92 9.50
CA ASP A 31 -7.78 -8.48 9.57
C ASP A 31 -7.10 -7.77 8.38
N LEU A 32 -5.89 -8.22 8.00
CA LEU A 32 -5.18 -7.70 6.84
C LEU A 32 -5.92 -8.01 5.52
N GLU A 33 -6.47 -9.21 5.37
CA GLU A 33 -7.26 -9.59 4.19
C GLU A 33 -8.53 -8.76 4.06
N ALA A 34 -9.24 -8.51 5.16
CA ALA A 34 -10.41 -7.62 5.15
C ALA A 34 -10.05 -6.21 4.67
N ILE A 35 -8.93 -5.65 5.14
CA ILE A 35 -8.47 -4.33 4.69
C ILE A 35 -8.05 -4.35 3.22
N ARG A 36 -7.34 -5.39 2.77
CA ARG A 36 -6.94 -5.57 1.36
C ARG A 36 -8.14 -5.51 0.44
N VAL A 37 -9.22 -6.23 0.77
CA VAL A 37 -10.47 -6.23 -0.01
C VAL A 37 -11.08 -4.83 -0.07
N LEU A 38 -11.17 -4.14 1.06
CA LEU A 38 -11.77 -2.80 1.12
C LEU A 38 -10.97 -1.77 0.31
N VAL A 39 -9.64 -1.74 0.49
CA VAL A 39 -8.75 -0.83 -0.24
C VAL A 39 -8.80 -1.10 -1.74
N LYS A 40 -8.74 -2.37 -2.16
CA LYS A 40 -8.85 -2.73 -3.59
C LYS A 40 -10.21 -2.33 -4.15
N SER A 41 -11.31 -2.57 -3.44
CA SER A 41 -12.66 -2.15 -3.88
C SER A 41 -12.79 -0.64 -4.02
N ALA A 42 -12.16 0.13 -3.12
CA ALA A 42 -12.13 1.58 -3.23
C ALA A 42 -11.28 2.06 -4.41
N ALA A 43 -10.10 1.46 -4.60
CA ALA A 43 -9.18 1.80 -5.68
C ALA A 43 -9.76 1.46 -7.07
N SER A 44 -10.47 0.33 -7.22
CA SER A 44 -11.11 -0.03 -8.49
C SER A 44 -12.25 0.90 -8.90
N LYS A 45 -12.82 1.64 -7.94
CA LYS A 45 -13.87 2.65 -8.16
C LYS A 45 -13.32 4.07 -8.32
N GLY A 46 -12.01 4.27 -8.11
CA GLY A 46 -11.35 5.57 -8.09
C GLY A 46 -10.28 5.74 -9.17
N ALA A 47 -9.64 6.92 -9.19
CA ALA A 47 -8.49 7.18 -10.03
C ALA A 47 -7.20 6.76 -9.30
N VAL A 48 -6.60 5.65 -9.72
CA VAL A 48 -5.25 5.27 -9.27
C VAL A 48 -4.23 6.13 -10.01
N VAL A 49 -3.47 6.95 -9.28
CA VAL A 49 -2.41 7.80 -9.85
C VAL A 49 -1.07 7.11 -9.67
N LYS A 50 -0.39 6.84 -10.79
CA LYS A 50 0.97 6.29 -10.77
C LYS A 50 1.94 7.34 -10.20
N THR A 51 2.75 6.94 -9.23
CA THR A 51 3.83 7.79 -8.72
C THR A 51 5.11 7.59 -9.53
N GLU A 52 6.04 8.55 -9.46
CA GLU A 52 7.38 8.41 -10.05
C GLU A 52 8.35 7.59 -9.18
N LYS A 53 7.90 7.09 -8.02
CA LYS A 53 8.72 6.30 -7.11
C LYS A 53 8.55 4.81 -7.41
N THR A 54 9.66 4.07 -7.39
CA THR A 54 9.64 2.61 -7.48
C THR A 54 9.34 1.99 -6.12
N GLN A 55 8.84 0.75 -6.11
CA GLN A 55 8.70 -0.04 -4.89
C GLN A 55 10.03 -0.16 -4.13
N LYS A 56 11.16 -0.26 -4.87
CA LYS A 56 12.50 -0.28 -4.26
C LYS A 56 12.79 1.00 -3.47
N GLN A 57 12.53 2.18 -4.04
CA GLN A 57 12.76 3.45 -3.35
C GLN A 57 11.90 3.59 -2.09
N PHE A 58 10.69 3.05 -2.12
CA PHE A 58 9.84 3.00 -0.94
C PHE A 58 10.36 2.02 0.12
N ASN A 59 10.77 0.82 -0.29
CA ASN A 59 11.37 -0.17 0.60
C ASN A 59 12.67 0.33 1.23
N ASP A 60 13.53 1.02 0.45
CA ASP A 60 14.74 1.67 0.94
C ASP A 60 14.40 2.74 1.99
N PHE A 61 13.36 3.56 1.75
CA PHE A 61 12.86 4.53 2.73
C PHE A 61 12.37 3.87 4.02
N LEU A 62 11.75 2.70 3.93
CA LEU A 62 11.27 1.93 5.07
C LEU A 62 12.37 1.11 5.77
N GLY A 63 13.60 1.11 5.27
CA GLY A 63 14.70 0.32 5.82
C GLY A 63 14.63 -1.18 5.51
N TYR A 64 13.85 -1.58 4.50
CA TYR A 64 13.78 -2.97 4.02
C TYR A 64 14.86 -3.32 2.99
N GLY A 65 15.59 -2.32 2.48
CA GLY A 65 16.64 -2.51 1.46
C GLY A 65 17.98 -2.94 2.07
N GLY A 66 18.27 -4.24 2.01
CA GLY A 66 19.64 -4.79 2.01
C GLY A 66 20.12 -5.04 0.59
#